data_AF-A0A9L0K9W3-F1
#
_entry.id   AF-A0A9L0K9W3-F1
#
_cell.length_a   1.000
_cell.length_b   1.000
_cell.length_c   1.000
_cell.angle_alpha   90.00
_cell.angle_beta   90.00
_cell.angle_gamma   90.00
#
_symmetry.space_group_name_H-M   'P 1'
#
loop_
_entity.id
_entity.type
_entity.pdbx_description
1 polymer ?
#
loop_
_entity_poly.entity_id
_entity_poly.type
_entity_poly.pdbx_seq_one_letter_code
_entity_poly.pdbx_strand_id
1 'polypeptide(L)'
;MEAPRPFASAGGGRFVPVTRGAGLKLWLWELWLLLLGAGLNANFLPDEEDVSFINEYVNLHNELRGSVEPSGANLRFMTWDVALSRTARAWGKKCVFEPNTHLEELRMAHPKFNGIGENMWVGPENEFTASIAIRSWYAERKKYHFENDSCLDDCSHYIQLVWDRSYKVGCAVTPCSRIGPIRHAAIFICNYAPGGALTRRPYKPGLICSQCSRYDRCTDFLCSNAERDQAIYYRYWYPRWEVPRPVVCDPLCIFIFFLRVLSFSLCATVVLMIQSQFPNILLEEQMLSTPEVNEVEPEKEEGEEQEEEEEDKEKEEEEEEDKVEEEEEEDKVEEEEEEEG
;
A
#
# COMPACT_ATOMS: atom_id res chain seq x y z
N MET A 1 -1.97 -52.07 -84.36
CA MET A 1 -1.17 -51.07 -83.61
C MET A 1 -2.01 -50.72 -82.39
N GLU A 2 -1.79 -51.15 -81.17
CA GLU A 2 -0.72 -51.88 -80.49
C GLU A 2 -1.41 -52.60 -79.31
N ALA A 3 -0.97 -53.81 -78.98
CA ALA A 3 -1.31 -54.56 -77.76
C ALA A 3 0.01 -54.65 -76.94
N PRO A 4 0.03 -54.85 -75.60
CA PRO A 4 -0.79 -55.85 -74.89
C PRO A 4 -1.23 -55.56 -73.41
N ARG A 5 -2.05 -56.47 -72.87
CA ARG A 5 -2.35 -56.77 -71.44
C ARG A 5 -1.07 -57.36 -70.74
N PRO A 6 -1.00 -57.80 -69.43
CA PRO A 6 -2.07 -58.13 -68.45
C PRO A 6 -1.82 -57.97 -66.91
N PHE A 7 -2.90 -58.21 -66.13
CA PHE A 7 -3.06 -58.92 -64.81
C PHE A 7 -2.40 -58.51 -63.46
N ALA A 8 -3.21 -58.78 -62.41
CA ALA A 8 -2.95 -58.99 -60.96
C ALA A 8 -2.80 -57.75 -60.04
N SER A 9 -3.10 -57.74 -58.73
CA SER A 9 -3.95 -58.50 -57.79
C SER A 9 -3.82 -57.79 -56.41
N ALA A 10 -4.93 -57.69 -55.67
CA ALA A 10 -5.09 -57.60 -54.20
C ALA A 10 -4.01 -56.94 -53.30
N GLY A 11 -4.45 -55.99 -52.45
CA GLY A 11 -3.71 -55.57 -51.26
C GLY A 11 -4.59 -54.75 -50.30
N GLY A 12 -4.95 -55.33 -49.16
CA GLY A 12 -5.86 -54.73 -48.18
C GLY A 12 -5.25 -53.58 -47.37
N GLY A 13 -6.08 -52.60 -47.03
CA GLY A 13 -5.79 -51.54 -46.06
C GLY A 13 -6.68 -51.69 -44.83
N ARG A 14 -6.06 -51.95 -43.69
CA ARG A 14 -6.66 -52.14 -42.37
C ARG A 14 -7.42 -50.90 -41.89
N PHE A 15 -8.57 -51.12 -41.25
CA PHE A 15 -9.24 -50.14 -40.39
C PHE A 15 -8.30 -49.74 -39.24
N VAL A 16 -8.04 -48.45 -39.09
CA VAL A 16 -7.44 -47.85 -37.89
C VAL A 16 -8.59 -47.37 -36.99
N PRO A 17 -8.63 -47.70 -35.70
CA PRO A 17 -9.66 -47.20 -34.80
C PRO A 17 -9.39 -45.72 -34.50
N VAL A 18 -10.39 -44.88 -34.76
CA VAL A 18 -10.40 -43.48 -34.33
C VAL A 18 -10.45 -43.46 -32.80
N THR A 19 -9.35 -43.03 -32.19
CA THR A 19 -9.25 -42.81 -30.74
C THR A 19 -10.12 -41.61 -30.33
N ARG A 20 -11.30 -41.90 -29.76
CA ARG A 20 -12.09 -40.95 -28.96
C ARG A 20 -11.29 -40.59 -27.70
N GLY A 21 -10.44 -39.57 -27.79
CA GLY A 21 -9.67 -39.09 -26.64
C GLY A 21 -8.84 -37.83 -26.89
N ALA A 22 -8.56 -37.49 -28.15
CA ALA A 22 -7.79 -36.30 -28.50
C ALA A 22 -8.63 -35.00 -28.57
N GLY A 23 -9.96 -35.09 -28.70
CA GLY A 23 -10.83 -33.92 -28.88
C GLY A 23 -11.01 -33.06 -27.63
N LEU A 24 -10.98 -33.65 -26.43
CA LEU A 24 -11.19 -32.90 -25.17
C LEU A 24 -9.95 -32.06 -24.76
N LYS A 25 -8.74 -32.54 -25.06
CA LYS A 25 -7.49 -31.83 -24.71
C LYS A 25 -7.27 -30.57 -25.54
N LEU A 26 -7.64 -30.61 -26.83
CA LEU A 26 -7.56 -29.44 -27.71
C LEU A 26 -8.55 -28.35 -27.30
N TRP A 27 -9.77 -28.71 -26.88
CA TRP A 27 -10.76 -27.74 -26.42
C TRP A 27 -10.34 -27.01 -25.13
N LEU A 28 -9.63 -27.70 -24.22
CA LEU A 28 -9.09 -27.09 -23.00
C LEU A 28 -7.92 -26.13 -23.26
N TRP A 29 -7.10 -26.40 -24.29
CA TRP A 29 -6.00 -25.53 -24.68
C TRP A 29 -6.46 -24.31 -25.48
N GLU A 30 -7.48 -24.46 -26.32
CA GLU A 30 -8.19 -23.36 -26.97
C GLU A 30 -8.92 -22.47 -25.95
N LEU A 31 -9.54 -23.05 -24.91
CA LEU A 31 -10.15 -22.30 -23.82
C LEU A 31 -9.08 -21.56 -22.98
N TRP A 32 -7.93 -22.18 -22.72
CA TRP A 32 -6.78 -21.52 -22.07
C TRP A 32 -6.19 -20.39 -22.91
N LEU A 33 -6.11 -20.55 -24.23
CA LEU A 33 -5.66 -19.50 -25.16
C LEU A 33 -6.68 -18.37 -25.30
N LEU A 34 -7.99 -18.67 -25.21
CA LEU A 34 -9.05 -17.66 -25.15
C LEU A 34 -9.07 -16.92 -23.79
N LEU A 35 -8.73 -17.60 -22.69
CA LEU A 35 -8.51 -16.98 -21.37
C LEU A 35 -7.23 -16.14 -21.31
N LEU A 36 -6.17 -16.52 -22.05
CA LEU A 36 -4.94 -15.73 -22.21
C LEU A 36 -5.12 -14.56 -23.21
N GLY A 37 -6.04 -14.69 -24.16
CA GLY A 37 -6.35 -13.69 -25.19
C GLY A 37 -7.41 -12.66 -24.78
N ALA A 38 -8.20 -12.95 -23.74
CA ALA A 38 -9.01 -11.96 -23.03
C ALA A 38 -8.14 -11.18 -22.02
N GLY A 39 -6.99 -10.68 -22.50
CA GLY A 39 -6.25 -9.63 -21.81
C GLY A 39 -7.13 -8.38 -21.77
N LEU A 40 -7.75 -8.18 -20.61
CA LEU A 40 -8.56 -7.04 -20.26
C LEU A 40 -7.90 -5.74 -20.73
N ASN A 41 -8.50 -5.06 -21.71
CA ASN A 41 -8.33 -3.61 -21.87
C ASN A 41 -9.12 -2.91 -20.75
N ALA A 42 -8.83 -3.27 -19.50
CA ALA A 42 -9.22 -2.49 -18.36
C ALA A 42 -8.17 -1.39 -18.24
N ASN A 43 -8.57 -0.14 -18.49
CA ASN A 43 -7.75 1.02 -18.15
C ASN A 43 -7.68 1.06 -16.62
N PHE A 44 -6.77 0.29 -16.03
CA PHE A 44 -6.52 0.34 -14.59
C PHE A 44 -5.78 1.64 -14.30
N LEU A 45 -6.19 2.33 -13.24
CA LEU A 45 -5.47 3.48 -12.72
C LEU A 45 -4.01 3.07 -12.39
N PRO A 46 -3.03 3.94 -12.63
CA PRO A 46 -1.64 3.60 -12.41
C PRO A 46 -1.33 3.27 -10.94
N ASP A 47 -0.54 2.21 -10.75
CA ASP A 47 0.03 1.85 -9.45
C ASP A 47 1.08 2.89 -9.01
N GLU A 48 1.16 3.18 -7.72
CA GLU A 48 2.04 4.23 -7.21
C GLU A 48 3.55 3.90 -7.34
N GLU A 49 3.91 2.63 -7.52
CA GLU A 49 5.29 2.20 -7.73
C GLU A 49 5.66 2.09 -9.23
N ASP A 50 4.75 2.41 -10.16
CA ASP A 50 5.03 2.39 -11.59
C ASP A 50 5.97 3.55 -12.00
N VAL A 51 7.16 3.17 -12.49
CA VAL A 51 8.24 4.10 -12.85
C VAL A 51 7.85 5.08 -13.96
N SER A 52 7.00 4.68 -14.91
CA SER A 52 6.58 5.56 -16.01
C SER A 52 5.71 6.72 -15.49
N PHE A 53 4.78 6.42 -14.59
CA PHE A 53 3.90 7.41 -13.96
C PHE A 53 4.64 8.26 -12.93
N ILE A 54 5.55 7.68 -12.14
CA ILE A 54 6.43 8.44 -11.23
C ILE A 54 7.18 9.53 -12.01
N ASN A 55 7.76 9.18 -13.16
CA ASN A 55 8.47 10.14 -14.01
C ASN A 55 7.52 11.21 -14.57
N GLU A 56 6.31 10.85 -15.01
CA GLU A 56 5.31 11.84 -15.45
C GLU A 56 5.02 12.86 -14.34
N TYR A 57 4.78 12.39 -13.11
CA TYR A 57 4.40 13.25 -12.00
C TYR A 57 5.54 14.21 -11.68
N VAL A 58 6.76 13.71 -11.47
CA VAL A 58 7.93 14.53 -11.12
C VAL A 58 8.29 15.52 -12.24
N ASN A 59 8.32 15.05 -13.50
CA ASN A 59 8.69 15.89 -14.63
C ASN A 59 7.69 17.04 -14.82
N LEU A 60 6.39 16.78 -14.72
CA LEU A 60 5.38 17.81 -14.86
C LEU A 60 5.45 18.83 -13.71
N HIS A 61 5.67 18.38 -12.47
CA HIS A 61 5.91 19.31 -11.35
C HIS A 61 7.11 20.22 -11.62
N ASN A 62 8.24 19.66 -12.06
CA ASN A 62 9.44 20.46 -12.35
C ASN A 62 9.27 21.38 -13.56
N GLU A 63 8.59 20.95 -14.63
CA GLU A 63 8.24 21.80 -15.79
C GLU A 63 7.45 23.04 -15.35
N LEU A 64 6.41 22.83 -14.54
CA LEU A 64 5.53 23.90 -14.08
C LEU A 64 6.22 24.84 -13.09
N ARG A 65 7.08 24.29 -12.22
CA ARG A 65 7.91 25.07 -11.29
C ARG A 65 8.95 25.92 -12.05
N GLY A 66 9.60 25.36 -13.07
CA GLY A 66 10.58 26.07 -13.89
C GLY A 66 9.99 27.17 -14.78
N SER A 67 8.65 27.21 -14.94
CA SER A 67 7.94 28.11 -15.86
C SER A 67 6.97 29.08 -15.16
N VAL A 68 7.13 29.29 -13.85
CA VAL A 68 6.31 30.25 -13.09
C VAL A 68 6.54 31.70 -13.53
N GLU A 69 5.50 32.53 -13.36
CA GLU A 69 5.53 33.97 -13.60
C GLU A 69 4.97 34.69 -12.35
N PRO A 70 5.73 35.60 -11.70
CA PRO A 70 7.11 36.00 -12.02
C PRO A 70 8.11 34.84 -11.84
N SER A 71 9.25 34.91 -12.53
CA SER A 71 10.29 33.86 -12.44
C SER A 71 10.77 33.64 -11.01
N GLY A 72 10.95 32.37 -10.62
CA GLY A 72 11.42 31.98 -9.29
C GLY A 72 12.94 31.94 -9.17
N ALA A 73 13.49 32.70 -8.23
CA ALA A 73 14.94 32.77 -7.99
C ALA A 73 15.49 31.61 -7.14
N ASN A 74 14.64 30.93 -6.37
CA ASN A 74 15.05 29.97 -5.33
C ASN A 74 14.23 28.66 -5.31
N LEU A 75 13.51 28.36 -6.38
CA LEU A 75 12.70 27.13 -6.47
C LEU A 75 13.59 25.89 -6.50
N ARG A 76 13.35 24.94 -5.58
CA ARG A 76 14.09 23.68 -5.54
C ARG A 76 13.60 22.69 -6.59
N PHE A 77 14.53 21.92 -7.14
CA PHE A 77 14.23 20.75 -7.97
C PHE A 77 13.51 19.70 -7.12
N MET A 78 12.45 19.12 -7.66
CA MET A 78 11.59 18.17 -6.97
C MET A 78 11.93 16.74 -7.40
N THR A 79 11.94 15.81 -6.44
CA THR A 79 12.23 14.39 -6.66
C THR A 79 11.22 13.50 -5.94
N TRP A 80 11.09 12.26 -6.40
CA TRP A 80 10.15 11.31 -5.82
C TRP A 80 10.54 10.90 -4.40
N ASP A 81 9.53 10.69 -3.56
CA ASP A 81 9.64 10.08 -2.24
C ASP A 81 8.54 9.02 -2.05
N VAL A 82 8.97 7.77 -1.83
CA VAL A 82 8.08 6.60 -1.72
C VAL A 82 7.25 6.63 -0.43
N ALA A 83 7.74 7.23 0.65
CA ALA A 83 6.93 7.34 1.86
C ALA A 83 5.75 8.30 1.63
N LEU A 84 5.98 9.41 0.94
CA LEU A 84 4.90 10.34 0.58
C LEU A 84 3.85 9.67 -0.33
N SER A 85 4.25 8.84 -1.29
CA SER A 85 3.28 8.15 -2.17
C SER A 85 2.45 7.11 -1.42
N ARG A 86 3.06 6.39 -0.46
CA ARG A 86 2.34 5.46 0.42
C ARG A 86 1.34 6.18 1.31
N THR A 87 1.68 7.35 1.82
CA THR A 87 0.75 8.22 2.57
C THR A 87 -0.43 8.65 1.70
N ALA A 88 -0.15 9.14 0.49
CA ALA A 88 -1.18 9.54 -0.47
C ALA A 88 -2.12 8.36 -0.79
N ARG A 89 -1.59 7.16 -1.05
CA ARG A 89 -2.39 5.96 -1.28
C ARG A 89 -3.22 5.58 -0.06
N ALA A 90 -2.61 5.53 1.11
CA ALA A 90 -3.28 5.16 2.35
C ALA A 90 -4.47 6.08 2.65
N TRP A 91 -4.32 7.38 2.38
CA TRP A 91 -5.42 8.33 2.51
C TRP A 91 -6.47 8.15 1.40
N GLY A 92 -6.03 7.96 0.15
CA GLY A 92 -6.90 7.72 -1.00
C GLY A 92 -7.83 6.51 -0.83
N LYS A 93 -7.37 5.44 -0.15
CA LYS A 93 -8.19 4.26 0.19
C LYS A 93 -9.43 4.58 1.03
N LYS A 94 -9.44 5.70 1.77
CA LYS A 94 -10.61 6.15 2.53
C LYS A 94 -11.71 6.72 1.64
N CYS A 95 -11.40 7.10 0.40
CA CYS A 95 -12.34 7.67 -0.56
C CYS A 95 -13.09 8.91 -0.02
N VAL A 96 -12.38 9.78 0.69
CA VAL A 96 -12.89 11.06 1.22
C VAL A 96 -12.15 12.23 0.57
N PHE A 97 -12.87 13.30 0.26
CA PHE A 97 -12.28 14.54 -0.28
C PHE A 97 -12.07 15.56 0.85
N GLU A 98 -11.27 15.16 1.83
CA GLU A 98 -10.90 15.95 3.00
C GLU A 98 -9.39 15.79 3.23
N PRO A 99 -8.68 16.83 3.72
CA PRO A 99 -7.25 16.75 3.97
C PRO A 99 -6.88 15.68 4.99
N ASN A 100 -5.72 15.06 4.83
CA ASN A 100 -5.22 14.08 5.77
C ASN A 100 -4.93 14.72 7.14
N THR A 101 -5.56 14.18 8.19
CA THR A 101 -5.46 14.69 9.56
C THR A 101 -4.09 14.48 10.21
N HIS A 102 -3.26 13.60 9.64
CA HIS A 102 -1.97 13.18 10.21
C HIS A 102 -0.74 13.91 9.61
N LEU A 103 -0.96 14.92 8.75
CA LEU A 103 0.11 15.57 7.99
C LEU A 103 1.10 16.36 8.85
N GLU A 104 0.64 16.90 9.98
CA GLU A 104 1.47 17.67 10.93
C GLU A 104 2.14 16.78 11.99
N GLU A 105 1.57 15.60 12.25
CA GLU A 105 2.02 14.70 13.30
C GLU A 105 3.36 14.03 12.98
N LEU A 106 4.24 13.96 13.99
CA LEU A 106 5.56 13.36 13.87
C LEU A 106 5.45 11.88 13.52
N ARG A 107 6.17 11.46 12.45
CA ARG A 107 6.28 10.06 12.02
C ARG A 107 4.97 9.40 11.57
N MET A 108 3.88 10.16 11.45
CA MET A 108 2.57 9.63 11.06
C MET A 108 2.36 9.67 9.54
N ALA A 109 2.68 10.78 8.89
CA ALA A 109 2.58 10.92 7.43
C ALA A 109 3.91 10.69 6.68
N HIS A 110 5.04 10.67 7.38
CA HIS A 110 6.36 10.41 6.78
C HIS A 110 7.38 10.07 7.89
N PRO A 111 8.39 9.18 7.68
CA PRO A 111 9.33 8.78 8.74
C PRO A 111 10.32 9.87 9.19
N LYS A 112 10.68 10.79 8.30
CA LYS A 112 11.68 11.86 8.52
C LYS A 112 11.09 13.29 8.59
N PHE A 113 10.26 13.67 7.62
CA PHE A 113 9.60 14.97 7.56
C PHE A 113 8.34 15.03 8.42
N ASN A 114 8.04 16.24 8.86
CA ASN A 114 6.78 16.69 9.47
C ASN A 114 6.23 17.88 8.66
N GLY A 115 5.00 18.29 8.94
CA GLY A 115 4.33 19.37 8.19
C GLY A 115 4.27 19.05 6.71
N ILE A 116 3.63 17.94 6.37
CA ILE A 116 3.52 17.43 5.00
C ILE A 116 2.44 18.23 4.25
N GLY A 117 2.79 18.75 3.08
CA GLY A 117 1.82 19.39 2.20
C GLY A 117 0.96 18.37 1.48
N GLU A 118 -0.23 18.76 1.05
CA GLU A 118 -1.15 17.88 0.32
C GLU A 118 -1.91 18.66 -0.75
N ASN A 119 -1.96 18.09 -1.96
CA ASN A 119 -2.91 18.49 -2.99
C ASN A 119 -3.80 17.30 -3.33
N MET A 120 -5.09 17.55 -3.52
CA MET A 120 -6.07 16.54 -3.87
C MET A 120 -6.81 16.94 -5.15
N TRP A 121 -7.12 15.95 -5.98
CA TRP A 121 -7.98 16.10 -7.15
C TRP A 121 -9.00 14.96 -7.14
N VAL A 122 -10.24 15.27 -7.48
CA VAL A 122 -11.31 14.28 -7.62
C VAL A 122 -12.05 14.53 -8.92
N GLY A 123 -12.32 13.45 -9.65
CA GLY A 123 -13.11 13.47 -10.87
C GLY A 123 -13.53 12.07 -11.29
N PRO A 124 -14.24 11.91 -12.42
CA PRO A 124 -14.55 10.61 -12.98
C PRO A 124 -13.27 9.82 -13.30
N GLU A 125 -13.24 8.53 -12.94
CA GLU A 125 -12.07 7.66 -13.11
C GLU A 125 -11.59 7.59 -14.58
N ASN A 126 -12.52 7.55 -15.52
CA ASN A 126 -12.25 7.50 -16.96
C ASN A 126 -11.71 8.83 -17.54
N GLU A 127 -11.77 9.93 -16.78
CA GLU A 127 -11.23 11.24 -17.18
C GLU A 127 -9.87 11.52 -16.53
N PHE A 128 -9.44 10.69 -15.57
CA PHE A 128 -8.21 10.93 -14.85
C PHE A 128 -6.98 10.79 -15.77
N THR A 129 -6.16 11.83 -15.76
CA THR A 129 -4.74 11.76 -16.07
C THR A 129 -4.01 12.64 -15.06
N ALA A 130 -2.77 12.28 -14.71
CA ALA A 130 -1.99 13.12 -13.81
C ALA A 130 -1.75 14.51 -14.39
N SER A 131 -1.56 14.61 -15.71
CA SER A 131 -1.50 15.89 -16.41
C SER A 131 -2.73 16.77 -16.17
N ILE A 132 -3.95 16.24 -16.28
CA ILE A 132 -5.18 17.00 -16.01
C ILE A 132 -5.20 17.50 -14.56
N ALA A 133 -4.94 16.61 -13.60
CA ALA A 133 -4.97 16.95 -12.18
C ALA A 133 -3.93 18.02 -11.82
N ILE A 134 -2.65 17.78 -12.15
CA ILE A 134 -1.55 18.68 -11.80
C ILE A 134 -1.68 20.04 -12.52
N ARG A 135 -2.11 20.05 -13.79
CA ARG A 135 -2.35 21.32 -14.51
C ARG A 135 -3.57 22.06 -13.99
N SER A 136 -4.58 21.36 -13.44
CA SER A 136 -5.72 22.01 -12.78
C SER A 136 -5.29 22.77 -11.52
N TRP A 137 -4.44 22.16 -10.68
CA TRP A 137 -3.83 22.82 -9.53
C TRP A 137 -3.01 24.03 -9.95
N TYR A 138 -2.17 23.88 -10.99
CA TYR A 138 -1.37 25.01 -11.50
C TYR A 138 -2.22 26.14 -12.10
N ALA A 139 -3.39 25.84 -12.66
CA ALA A 139 -4.27 26.84 -13.27
C ALA A 139 -4.82 27.85 -12.26
N GLU A 140 -4.84 27.52 -10.96
CA GLU A 140 -5.19 28.44 -9.89
C GLU A 140 -4.24 29.65 -9.80
N ARG A 141 -3.06 29.61 -10.45
CA ARG A 141 -2.20 30.80 -10.62
C ARG A 141 -2.94 32.02 -11.13
N LYS A 142 -4.01 31.83 -11.92
CA LYS A 142 -4.84 32.92 -12.46
C LYS A 142 -5.60 33.68 -11.37
N LYS A 143 -5.80 33.06 -10.21
CA LYS A 143 -6.48 33.60 -9.02
C LYS A 143 -5.49 34.17 -7.99
N TYR A 144 -4.20 33.84 -8.10
CA TYR A 144 -3.16 34.28 -7.17
C TYR A 144 -2.47 35.54 -7.69
N HIS A 145 -2.46 36.58 -6.86
CA HIS A 145 -1.80 37.85 -7.14
C HIS A 145 -0.47 37.92 -6.39
N PHE A 146 0.62 37.64 -7.11
CA PHE A 146 1.95 37.54 -6.53
C PHE A 146 2.44 38.84 -5.85
N GLU A 147 2.12 40.00 -6.43
CA GLU A 147 2.60 41.30 -5.95
C GLU A 147 2.15 41.63 -4.52
N ASN A 148 0.91 41.32 -4.18
CA ASN A 148 0.34 41.59 -2.86
C ASN A 148 0.12 40.33 -2.01
N ASP A 149 0.59 39.17 -2.48
CA ASP A 149 0.46 37.88 -1.81
C ASP A 149 -1.00 37.53 -1.46
N SER A 150 -1.92 37.84 -2.38
CA SER A 150 -3.36 37.61 -2.18
C SER A 150 -3.91 36.55 -3.13
N CYS A 151 -4.92 35.81 -2.68
CA CYS A 151 -5.68 34.89 -3.51
C CYS A 151 -7.14 35.35 -3.54
N LEU A 152 -7.74 35.42 -4.73
CA LEU A 152 -9.14 35.83 -4.90
C LEU A 152 -10.15 34.79 -4.38
N ASP A 153 -9.72 33.53 -4.28
CA ASP A 153 -10.57 32.37 -3.97
C ASP A 153 -9.66 31.29 -3.32
N ASP A 154 -9.71 30.03 -3.76
CA ASP A 154 -8.71 29.02 -3.43
C ASP A 154 -7.56 28.99 -4.47
N CYS A 155 -6.33 29.11 -3.96
CA CYS A 155 -5.07 29.00 -4.69
C CYS A 155 -4.10 28.06 -3.98
N SER A 156 -4.56 27.33 -2.96
CA SER A 156 -3.71 26.53 -2.09
C SER A 156 -2.96 25.46 -2.88
N HIS A 157 -3.60 24.84 -3.87
CA HIS A 157 -2.95 23.82 -4.69
C HIS A 157 -1.83 24.41 -5.56
N TYR A 158 -2.04 25.57 -6.18
CA TYR A 158 -0.99 26.28 -6.90
C TYR A 158 0.18 26.64 -5.97
N ILE A 159 -0.11 27.26 -4.82
CA ILE A 159 0.92 27.70 -3.86
C ILE A 159 1.77 26.51 -3.40
N GLN A 160 1.15 25.37 -3.08
CA GLN A 160 1.86 24.16 -2.70
C GLN A 160 2.72 23.60 -3.84
N LEU A 161 2.18 23.54 -5.07
CA LEU A 161 2.89 23.02 -6.24
C LEU A 161 4.17 23.84 -6.52
N VAL A 162 4.10 25.16 -6.36
CA VAL A 162 5.23 26.09 -6.58
C VAL A 162 5.98 26.49 -5.31
N TRP A 163 5.79 25.76 -4.20
CA TRP A 163 6.47 26.08 -2.95
C TRP A 163 7.98 25.86 -3.07
N ASP A 164 8.76 26.91 -2.82
CA ASP A 164 10.22 26.92 -3.01
C ASP A 164 10.95 25.86 -2.20
N ARG A 165 10.48 25.61 -0.98
CA ARG A 165 11.12 24.68 -0.04
C ARG A 165 10.74 23.23 -0.29
N SER A 166 9.58 22.94 -0.90
CA SER A 166 9.15 21.57 -1.21
C SER A 166 10.02 20.99 -2.31
N TYR A 167 10.71 19.89 -2.00
CA TYR A 167 11.64 19.23 -2.93
C TYR A 167 11.41 17.71 -3.02
N LYS A 168 10.55 17.16 -2.17
CA LYS A 168 10.05 15.79 -2.28
C LYS A 168 8.56 15.80 -2.60
N VAL A 169 8.15 14.89 -3.47
CA VAL A 169 6.75 14.63 -3.78
C VAL A 169 6.51 13.13 -3.87
N GLY A 170 5.35 12.67 -3.42
CA GLY A 170 4.86 11.33 -3.66
C GLY A 170 3.35 11.38 -3.86
N CYS A 171 2.87 10.71 -4.90
CA CYS A 171 1.47 10.76 -5.29
C CYS A 171 0.87 9.37 -5.45
N ALA A 172 -0.44 9.27 -5.34
CA ALA A 172 -1.20 8.07 -5.65
C ALA A 172 -2.57 8.45 -6.20
N VAL A 173 -3.11 7.61 -7.09
CA VAL A 173 -4.49 7.68 -7.52
C VAL A 173 -5.23 6.43 -7.04
N THR A 174 -6.46 6.58 -6.56
CA THR A 174 -7.27 5.47 -6.04
C THR A 174 -8.66 5.49 -6.66
N PRO A 175 -9.16 4.36 -7.18
CA PRO A 175 -10.54 4.26 -7.64
C PRO A 175 -11.48 4.19 -6.43
N CYS A 176 -12.57 4.94 -6.51
CA CYS A 176 -13.59 5.02 -5.47
C CYS A 176 -14.97 4.82 -6.11
N SER A 177 -15.79 3.97 -5.50
CA SER A 177 -17.15 3.71 -6.00
C SER A 177 -17.97 5.00 -6.10
N ARG A 178 -17.79 5.90 -5.14
CA ARG A 178 -18.41 7.22 -5.09
C ARG A 178 -17.62 8.19 -4.19
N ILE A 179 -17.49 9.44 -4.63
CA ILE A 179 -17.08 10.57 -3.79
C ILE A 179 -18.05 11.72 -4.04
N GLY A 180 -18.78 12.14 -3.01
CA GLY A 180 -19.84 13.15 -3.14
C GLY A 180 -20.86 12.78 -4.24
N PRO A 181 -21.05 13.64 -5.27
CA PRO A 181 -21.96 13.34 -6.39
C PRO A 181 -21.34 12.45 -7.48
N ILE A 182 -20.03 12.22 -7.49
CA ILE A 182 -19.31 11.53 -8.57
C ILE A 182 -19.32 10.02 -8.31
N ARG A 183 -19.83 9.24 -9.26
CA ARG A 183 -19.76 7.77 -9.26
C ARG A 183 -18.57 7.30 -10.08
N HIS A 184 -17.97 6.17 -9.72
CA HIS A 184 -16.72 5.69 -10.34
C HIS A 184 -15.68 6.82 -10.36
N ALA A 185 -15.41 7.36 -9.19
CA ALA A 185 -14.50 8.49 -9.01
C ALA A 185 -13.06 8.00 -8.95
N ALA A 186 -12.12 8.81 -9.42
CA ALA A 186 -10.72 8.71 -9.05
C ALA A 186 -10.39 9.85 -8.07
N ILE A 187 -9.72 9.50 -6.98
CA ILE A 187 -9.08 10.46 -6.09
C ILE A 187 -7.58 10.41 -6.30
N PHE A 188 -6.98 11.54 -6.68
CA PHE A 188 -5.55 11.68 -6.89
C PHE A 188 -4.97 12.63 -5.84
N ILE A 189 -3.99 12.14 -5.10
CA ILE A 189 -3.39 12.85 -3.97
C ILE A 189 -1.89 12.93 -4.21
N CYS A 190 -1.31 14.11 -4.03
CA CYS A 190 0.14 14.30 -3.96
C CYS A 190 0.50 14.91 -2.61
N ASN A 191 1.40 14.25 -1.88
CA ASN A 191 1.99 14.79 -0.67
C ASN A 191 3.37 15.40 -0.95
N TYR A 192 3.70 16.50 -0.28
CA TYR A 192 4.89 17.31 -0.50
C TYR A 192 5.71 17.49 0.78
N ALA A 193 7.03 17.36 0.68
CA ALA A 193 7.90 17.58 1.84
C ALA A 193 9.09 18.51 1.55
N PRO A 194 9.38 19.46 2.47
CA PRO A 194 8.44 19.99 3.47
C PRO A 194 7.19 20.59 2.83
N GLY A 195 6.08 20.65 3.55
CA GLY A 195 4.83 21.26 3.10
C GLY A 195 4.92 22.78 2.92
N GLY A 196 3.95 23.31 2.18
CA GLY A 196 3.69 24.72 2.02
C GLY A 196 3.07 25.31 3.28
N ALA A 197 3.53 26.49 3.69
CA ALA A 197 2.90 27.25 4.76
C ALA A 197 2.27 28.49 4.13
N LEU A 198 0.95 28.68 4.19
CA LEU A 198 0.26 29.83 3.57
C LEU A 198 0.54 31.19 4.27
N THR A 199 1.74 31.36 4.84
CA THR A 199 2.18 32.51 5.64
C THR A 199 3.07 33.48 4.87
N ARG A 200 3.47 33.13 3.65
CA ARG A 200 4.27 33.96 2.74
C ARG A 200 4.06 33.53 1.29
N ARG A 201 4.53 34.37 0.37
CA ARG A 201 4.71 34.03 -1.05
C ARG A 201 5.40 32.66 -1.23
N PRO A 202 4.97 31.88 -2.24
CA PRO A 202 5.46 30.52 -2.45
C PRO A 202 6.95 30.46 -2.76
N TYR A 203 7.50 31.49 -3.40
CA TYR A 203 8.89 31.58 -3.79
C TYR A 203 9.35 33.05 -3.84
N LYS A 204 10.65 33.26 -4.06
CA LYS A 204 11.20 34.60 -4.25
C LYS A 204 11.25 34.96 -5.73
N PRO A 205 10.66 36.10 -6.16
CA PRO A 205 10.75 36.52 -7.54
C PRO A 205 12.19 36.94 -7.88
N GLY A 206 12.64 36.69 -9.10
CA GLY A 206 13.93 37.16 -9.58
C GLY A 206 14.49 36.32 -10.71
N LEU A 207 15.76 36.57 -11.05
CA LEU A 207 16.46 35.77 -12.06
C LEU A 207 16.53 34.32 -11.62
N ILE A 208 16.25 33.41 -12.55
CA ILE A 208 16.27 31.97 -12.34
C ILE A 208 17.57 31.55 -11.64
N CYS A 209 17.44 30.75 -10.58
CA CYS A 209 18.54 30.24 -9.77
C CYS A 209 19.45 31.28 -9.09
N SER A 210 19.13 32.58 -9.13
CA SER A 210 19.96 33.63 -8.52
C SER A 210 19.99 33.60 -6.99
N GLN A 211 19.06 32.87 -6.36
CA GLN A 211 18.97 32.72 -4.91
C GLN A 211 18.98 31.24 -4.47
N CYS A 212 19.62 30.36 -5.26
CA CYS A 212 19.94 29.01 -4.81
C CYS A 212 21.01 29.02 -3.69
N SER A 213 21.12 27.90 -2.96
CA SER A 213 22.25 27.69 -2.05
C SER A 213 23.57 27.67 -2.81
N ARG A 214 24.68 28.03 -2.15
CA ARG A 214 26.03 27.98 -2.74
C ARG A 214 26.48 26.58 -3.19
N TYR A 215 25.82 25.54 -2.68
CA TYR A 215 26.08 24.14 -3.01
C TYR A 215 25.13 23.58 -4.06
N ASP A 216 24.13 24.36 -4.47
CA ASP A 216 23.14 23.94 -5.45
C ASP A 216 23.63 24.25 -6.86
N ARG A 217 23.19 23.44 -7.82
CA ARG A 217 23.34 23.69 -9.26
C ARG A 217 22.01 24.19 -9.82
N CYS A 218 22.06 24.85 -10.97
CA CYS A 218 20.85 25.18 -11.70
C CYS A 218 20.59 24.08 -12.74
N THR A 219 19.53 23.30 -12.51
CA THR A 219 19.09 22.22 -13.41
C THR A 219 17.65 22.47 -13.78
N ASP A 220 17.35 22.53 -15.08
CA ASP A 220 16.00 22.77 -15.61
C ASP A 220 15.32 23.98 -14.94
N PHE A 221 16.08 25.07 -14.78
CA PHE A 221 15.63 26.31 -14.15
C PHE A 221 15.31 26.22 -12.64
N LEU A 222 15.76 25.16 -11.97
CA LEU A 222 15.54 24.89 -10.55
C LEU A 222 16.85 24.65 -9.80
N CYS A 223 16.86 24.97 -8.50
CA CYS A 223 17.98 24.71 -7.61
C CYS A 223 18.06 23.21 -7.30
N SER A 224 19.03 22.50 -7.85
CA SER A 224 19.29 21.07 -7.64
C SER A 224 20.47 20.84 -6.69
N ASN A 225 20.44 19.76 -5.93
CA ASN A 225 21.47 19.37 -4.98
C ASN A 225 21.53 17.85 -4.87
N ALA A 226 22.70 17.26 -5.15
CA ALA A 226 22.83 15.80 -5.25
C ALA A 226 22.45 15.05 -3.96
N GLU A 227 22.75 15.60 -2.78
CA GLU A 227 22.45 14.96 -1.50
C GLU A 227 20.95 15.06 -1.18
N ARG A 228 20.35 16.22 -1.42
CA ARG A 228 18.92 16.47 -1.15
C ARG A 228 18.01 15.74 -2.14
N ASP A 229 18.42 15.69 -3.41
CA ASP A 229 17.62 15.20 -4.52
C ASP A 229 17.76 13.67 -4.68
N GLN A 230 18.61 13.01 -3.90
CA GLN A 230 18.72 11.56 -3.87
C GLN A 230 17.37 10.89 -3.60
N ALA A 231 16.99 9.91 -4.42
CA ALA A 231 15.81 9.08 -4.17
C ALA A 231 16.07 8.21 -2.93
N ILE A 232 15.26 8.40 -1.88
CA ILE A 232 15.33 7.59 -0.66
C ILE A 232 14.23 6.54 -0.73
N TYR A 233 14.61 5.28 -0.57
CA TYR A 233 13.68 4.16 -0.60
C TYR A 233 13.40 3.64 0.81
N TYR A 234 12.17 3.81 1.28
CA TYR A 234 11.73 3.36 2.60
C TYR A 234 11.08 1.99 2.53
N ARG A 235 11.89 0.94 2.32
CA ARG A 235 11.41 -0.42 2.02
C ARG A 235 10.25 -0.90 2.92
N TYR A 236 10.34 -0.66 4.22
CA TYR A 236 9.41 -1.20 5.22
C TYR A 236 8.53 -0.15 5.90
N TRP A 237 8.54 1.10 5.44
CA TRP A 237 7.74 2.14 6.06
C TRP A 237 6.37 2.27 5.39
N TYR A 238 5.33 2.28 6.21
CA TYR A 238 3.94 2.56 5.83
C TYR A 238 3.29 3.37 6.95
N PRO A 239 2.30 4.23 6.63
CA PRO A 239 1.57 4.96 7.65
C PRO A 239 0.88 4.01 8.63
N ARG A 240 1.03 4.25 9.94
CA ARG A 240 0.51 3.34 10.98
C ARG A 240 -1.01 3.21 10.97
N TRP A 241 -1.68 4.27 10.49
CA TRP A 241 -3.13 4.40 10.36
C TRP A 241 -3.68 3.87 9.03
N GLU A 242 -2.84 3.28 8.15
CA GLU A 242 -3.32 2.63 6.92
C GLU A 242 -4.07 1.33 7.24
N VAL A 243 -5.32 1.23 6.78
CA VAL A 243 -6.19 0.05 6.97
C VAL A 243 -6.81 -0.38 5.62
N PRO A 244 -6.78 -1.69 5.27
CA PRO A 244 -6.00 -2.74 5.92
C PRO A 244 -4.50 -2.48 5.76
N ARG A 245 -3.72 -2.81 6.79
CA ARG A 245 -2.27 -2.62 6.76
C ARG A 245 -1.68 -3.48 5.64
N PRO A 246 -0.82 -2.93 4.77
CA PRO A 246 -0.08 -3.73 3.79
C PRO A 246 0.70 -4.84 4.50
N VAL A 247 0.69 -6.05 3.95
CA VAL A 247 1.50 -7.13 4.48
C VAL A 247 2.96 -6.84 4.13
N VAL A 248 3.71 -6.36 5.12
CA VAL A 248 5.14 -6.09 5.00
C VAL A 248 5.86 -7.21 5.72
N CYS A 249 6.55 -8.05 4.96
CA CYS A 249 7.30 -9.17 5.52
C CYS A 249 8.79 -8.88 5.30
N ASP A 250 9.50 -8.59 6.38
CA ASP A 250 10.96 -8.47 6.35
C ASP A 250 11.61 -9.86 6.12
N PRO A 251 12.93 -9.94 5.91
CA PRO A 251 13.59 -11.22 5.67
C PRO A 251 13.40 -12.24 6.81
N LEU A 252 13.26 -11.78 8.06
CA LEU A 252 12.99 -12.62 9.23
C LEU A 252 11.56 -13.19 9.18
N CYS A 253 10.56 -12.37 8.90
CA CYS A 253 9.17 -12.77 8.69
C CYS A 253 9.06 -13.81 7.57
N ILE A 254 9.74 -13.59 6.44
CA ILE A 254 9.77 -14.55 5.32
C ILE A 254 10.42 -15.86 5.76
N PHE A 255 11.55 -15.80 6.47
CA PHE A 255 12.23 -16.98 6.99
C PHE A 255 11.34 -17.78 7.96
N ILE A 256 10.68 -17.11 8.91
CA ILE A 256 9.75 -17.73 9.86
C ILE A 256 8.58 -18.38 9.13
N PHE A 257 8.04 -17.73 8.10
CA PHE A 257 6.97 -18.30 7.29
C PHE A 257 7.43 -19.59 6.59
N PHE A 258 8.60 -19.60 5.95
CA PHE A 258 9.15 -20.81 5.33
C PHE A 258 9.42 -21.91 6.36
N LEU A 259 9.96 -21.56 7.53
CA LEU A 259 10.20 -22.52 8.61
C LEU A 259 8.90 -23.16 9.11
N ARG A 260 7.85 -22.36 9.30
CA ARG A 260 6.52 -22.85 9.70
C ARG A 260 5.90 -23.76 8.65
N VAL A 261 5.95 -23.36 7.37
CA VAL A 261 5.45 -24.18 6.26
C VAL A 261 6.22 -25.50 6.14
N LEU A 262 7.56 -25.45 6.29
CA LEU A 262 8.42 -26.63 6.26
C LEU A 262 8.11 -27.58 7.44
N SER A 263 7.97 -27.03 8.65
CA SER A 263 7.62 -27.81 9.84
C SER A 263 6.24 -28.47 9.70
N PHE A 264 5.24 -27.72 9.23
CA PHE A 264 3.91 -28.27 8.97
C PHE A 264 3.93 -29.38 7.92
N SER A 265 4.68 -29.18 6.83
CA SER A 265 4.85 -30.21 5.78
C SER A 265 5.53 -31.46 6.34
N LEU A 266 6.57 -31.30 7.17
CA LEU A 266 7.26 -32.41 7.81
C LEU A 266 6.30 -33.19 8.74
N CYS A 267 5.56 -32.49 9.60
CA CYS A 267 4.55 -33.11 10.47
C CYS A 267 3.51 -33.88 9.66
N ALA A 268 2.97 -33.30 8.59
CA ALA A 268 2.01 -33.97 7.72
C ALA A 268 2.61 -35.23 7.08
N THR A 269 3.85 -35.16 6.58
CA THR A 269 4.53 -36.33 6.01
C THR A 269 4.75 -37.44 7.04
N VAL A 270 5.15 -37.10 8.26
CA VAL A 270 5.33 -38.07 9.35
C VAL A 270 4.00 -38.74 9.70
N VAL A 271 2.91 -37.97 9.84
CA VAL A 271 1.58 -38.52 10.10
C VAL A 271 1.15 -39.47 8.98
N LEU A 272 1.32 -39.08 7.71
CA LEU A 272 0.99 -39.93 6.56
C LEU A 272 1.84 -41.21 6.53
N MET A 273 3.13 -41.12 6.87
CA MET A 273 4.01 -42.29 6.97
C MET A 273 3.55 -43.24 8.08
N ILE A 274 3.20 -42.71 9.27
CA ILE A 274 2.68 -43.51 10.38
C ILE A 274 1.36 -44.19 9.99
N GLN A 275 0.42 -43.45 9.40
CA GLN A 275 -0.85 -44.00 8.92
C GLN A 275 -0.65 -45.09 7.84
N SER A 276 0.37 -44.94 6.99
CA SER A 276 0.68 -45.95 5.96
C SER A 276 1.27 -47.25 6.53
N GLN A 277 2.05 -47.16 7.61
CA GLN A 277 2.66 -48.32 8.27
C GLN A 277 1.71 -48.98 9.27
N PHE A 278 0.85 -48.19 9.90
CA PHE A 278 -0.12 -48.64 10.91
C PHE A 278 -1.54 -48.23 10.52
N PRO A 279 -2.14 -48.85 9.48
CA PRO A 279 -3.45 -48.47 8.95
C PRO A 279 -4.61 -48.67 9.95
N ASN A 280 -4.40 -49.41 11.05
CA ASN A 280 -5.41 -49.69 12.07
C ASN A 280 -5.22 -48.91 13.38
N ILE A 281 -4.27 -47.96 13.45
CA ILE A 281 -3.96 -47.25 14.71
C ILE A 281 -5.11 -46.34 15.19
N LEU A 282 -6.05 -46.00 14.31
CA LEU A 282 -7.27 -45.23 14.62
C LEU A 282 -8.50 -46.11 14.89
N LEU A 283 -8.37 -47.44 14.80
CA LEU A 283 -9.47 -48.39 15.02
C LEU A 283 -9.52 -48.93 16.46
N GLU A 284 -8.48 -48.67 17.26
CA GLU A 284 -8.35 -49.23 18.61
C GLU A 284 -9.08 -48.38 19.69
N GLU A 285 -9.42 -47.11 19.40
CA GLU A 285 -10.30 -46.33 20.28
C GLU A 285 -11.74 -46.87 20.35
N GLN A 286 -12.17 -47.71 19.40
CA GLN A 286 -13.49 -48.34 19.44
C GLN A 286 -13.58 -49.61 20.32
N MET A 287 -12.48 -50.05 20.95
CA MET A 287 -12.48 -51.25 21.80
C MET A 287 -12.45 -51.00 23.30
N LEU A 288 -12.35 -49.74 23.76
CA LEU A 288 -12.32 -49.40 25.19
C LEU A 288 -13.59 -48.68 25.68
N SER A 289 -14.76 -49.11 25.20
CA SER A 289 -16.04 -48.67 25.77
C SER A 289 -17.07 -49.79 25.70
N THR A 290 -16.84 -50.87 26.44
CA THR A 290 -17.89 -51.83 26.84
C THR A 290 -18.36 -51.46 28.24
N PRO A 291 -19.65 -51.15 28.46
CA PRO A 291 -20.15 -50.83 29.78
C PRO A 291 -20.38 -52.14 30.56
N GLU A 292 -19.64 -52.34 31.64
CA GLU A 292 -20.03 -53.29 32.67
C GLU A 292 -20.83 -52.52 33.73
N VAL A 293 -22.11 -52.86 33.82
CA VAL A 293 -23.07 -52.32 34.77
C VAL A 293 -22.67 -52.74 36.17
N ASN A 294 -22.49 -51.78 37.09
CA ASN A 294 -23.00 -51.89 38.46
C ASN A 294 -23.13 -50.49 39.10
N GLU A 295 -24.24 -50.33 39.80
CA GLU A 295 -24.78 -49.14 40.45
C GLU A 295 -23.85 -48.58 41.55
N VAL A 296 -23.78 -47.24 41.68
CA VAL A 296 -24.02 -46.41 42.90
C VAL A 296 -23.65 -44.93 42.60
N GLU A 297 -24.39 -44.02 43.24
CA GLU A 297 -24.51 -42.55 43.14
C GLU A 297 -23.20 -41.69 43.20
N PRO A 298 -23.28 -40.37 42.88
CA PRO A 298 -22.12 -39.57 42.50
C PRO A 298 -21.48 -38.81 43.68
N GLU A 299 -20.15 -38.78 43.74
CA GLU A 299 -19.38 -37.73 44.42
C GLU A 299 -18.73 -36.86 43.33
N LYS A 300 -19.26 -35.64 43.19
CA LYS A 300 -18.57 -34.48 42.61
C LYS A 300 -17.83 -33.80 43.78
N GLU A 301 -16.64 -33.28 43.50
CA GLU A 301 -15.96 -32.13 44.14
C GLU A 301 -14.45 -32.41 44.27
N GLU A 302 -13.71 -32.34 43.15
CA GLU A 302 -12.24 -32.06 43.22
C GLU A 302 -11.75 -31.21 42.03
N GLY A 303 -12.65 -30.73 41.14
CA GLY A 303 -12.28 -29.96 39.95
C GLY A 303 -12.57 -28.46 40.03
N GLU A 304 -13.48 -28.02 40.90
CA GLU A 304 -13.86 -26.59 41.02
C GLU A 304 -12.87 -25.82 41.92
N GLU A 305 -12.23 -26.44 42.91
CA GLU A 305 -11.26 -25.77 43.79
C GLU A 305 -9.96 -25.34 43.05
N GLN A 306 -9.60 -26.01 41.95
CA GLN A 306 -8.40 -25.63 41.17
C GLN A 306 -8.66 -24.50 40.18
N GLU A 307 -9.88 -24.37 39.64
CA GLU A 307 -10.23 -23.24 38.77
C GLU A 307 -10.50 -21.97 39.60
N GLU A 308 -11.08 -22.08 40.80
CA GLU A 308 -11.25 -20.92 41.70
C GLU A 308 -9.91 -20.38 42.25
N GLU A 309 -8.93 -21.26 42.57
CA GLU A 309 -7.60 -20.81 43.02
C GLU A 309 -6.74 -20.15 41.91
N GLU A 310 -6.98 -20.47 40.63
CA GLU A 310 -6.32 -19.78 39.51
C GLU A 310 -7.00 -18.43 39.20
N GLU A 311 -8.34 -18.36 39.27
CA GLU A 311 -9.07 -17.13 38.99
C GLU A 311 -8.90 -16.06 40.08
N ASP A 312 -8.69 -16.46 41.35
CA ASP A 312 -8.40 -15.54 42.44
C ASP A 312 -6.95 -14.99 42.39
N LYS A 313 -6.00 -15.77 41.83
CA LYS A 313 -4.62 -15.28 41.61
C LYS A 313 -4.52 -14.28 40.47
N GLU A 314 -5.25 -14.47 39.38
CA GLU A 314 -5.27 -13.49 38.29
C GLU A 314 -5.90 -12.16 38.74
N LYS A 315 -6.90 -12.20 39.63
CA LYS A 315 -7.51 -10.97 40.20
C LYS A 315 -6.60 -10.25 41.19
N GLU A 316 -5.81 -10.97 41.99
CA GLU A 316 -4.81 -10.34 42.88
C GLU A 316 -3.66 -9.70 42.08
N GLU A 317 -3.25 -10.29 40.96
CA GLU A 317 -2.23 -9.69 40.07
C GLU A 317 -2.74 -8.44 39.34
N GLU A 318 -3.99 -8.43 38.86
CA GLU A 318 -4.60 -7.21 38.27
C GLU A 318 -4.76 -6.08 39.30
N GLU A 319 -5.15 -6.39 40.56
CA GLU A 319 -5.25 -5.37 41.62
C GLU A 319 -3.90 -4.83 42.11
N GLU A 320 -2.79 -5.55 41.92
CA GLU A 320 -1.44 -5.02 42.18
C GLU A 320 -0.96 -4.14 41.02
N GLU A 321 -1.25 -4.48 39.76
CA GLU A 321 -0.90 -3.65 38.61
C GLU A 321 -1.65 -2.30 38.62
N ASP A 322 -2.95 -2.29 38.94
CA ASP A 322 -3.75 -1.07 39.02
C ASP A 322 -3.25 -0.12 40.14
N LYS A 323 -2.78 -0.65 41.27
CA LYS A 323 -2.22 0.16 42.37
C LYS A 323 -0.88 0.78 42.01
N VAL A 324 -0.07 0.09 41.20
CA VAL A 324 1.21 0.64 40.71
C VAL A 324 0.97 1.74 39.69
N GLU A 325 -0.07 1.62 38.84
CA GLU A 325 -0.44 2.69 37.92
C GLU A 325 -1.01 3.93 38.64
N GLU A 326 -1.80 3.76 39.71
CA GLU A 326 -2.27 4.89 40.53
C GLU A 326 -1.12 5.60 41.28
N GLU A 327 -0.16 4.87 41.85
CA GLU A 327 1.03 5.49 42.50
C GLU A 327 1.92 6.23 41.47
N GLU A 328 2.04 5.72 40.23
CA GLU A 328 2.79 6.39 39.16
C GLU A 328 2.07 7.62 38.57
N GLU A 329 0.76 7.76 38.74
CA GLU A 329 0.03 8.98 38.39
C GLU A 329 0.10 10.03 39.51
N GLU A 330 0.04 9.62 40.78
CA GLU A 330 0.19 10.55 41.92
C GLU A 330 1.60 11.18 41.97
N ASP A 331 2.67 10.39 41.72
CA ASP A 331 4.05 10.90 41.66
C ASP A 331 4.26 11.91 40.51
N LYS A 332 3.56 11.74 39.37
CA LYS A 332 3.64 12.67 38.23
C LYS A 332 2.92 13.98 38.52
N VAL A 333 1.83 13.95 39.30
CA VAL A 333 1.09 15.14 39.69
C VAL A 333 1.88 15.94 40.74
N GLU A 334 2.57 15.28 41.67
CA GLU A 334 3.46 15.97 42.63
C GLU A 334 4.69 16.61 41.95
N GLU A 335 5.27 15.97 40.91
CA GLU A 335 6.36 16.58 40.12
C GLU A 335 5.91 17.79 39.28
N GLU A 336 4.67 17.80 38.78
CA GLU A 336 4.12 18.95 38.03
C GLU A 336 3.76 20.14 38.96
N GLU A 337 3.36 19.90 40.21
CA GLU A 337 3.09 20.96 41.19
C GLU A 337 4.37 21.62 41.75
N GLU A 338 5.52 20.93 41.77
CA GLU A 338 6.81 21.52 42.16
C GLU A 338 7.46 22.38 41.06
N GLU A 339 7.12 22.19 39.77
CA GLU A 339 7.64 23.01 38.66
C GLU A 339 6.87 24.33 38.44
N GLU A 340 5.63 24.47 38.95
CA GLU A 340 4.82 25.70 38.84
C GLU A 340 4.84 26.62 40.09
N GLY A 341 5.57 26.25 41.15
CA GLY A 341 5.65 26.96 42.45
C GLY A 341 6.69 28.08 42.58
#